data_AF-A0A2V7MWY9-F1
#
_entry.id   AF-A0A2V7MWY9-F1
#
_cell.length_a   1.000
_cell.length_b   1.000
_cell.length_c   1.000
_cell.angle_alpha   90.00
_cell.angle_beta   90.00
_cell.angle_gamma   90.00
#
_symmetry.space_group_name_H-M   'P 1'
#
loop_
_entity.id
_entity.type
_entity.pdbx_description
1 polymer ?
#
loop_
_entity_poly.entity_id
_entity_poly.type
_entity_poly.pdbx_seq_one_letter_code
_entity_poly.pdbx_strand_id
1 'polypeptide(L)'
;MSDHEELLDIKQAARFLKVSETSLRRWTNSGRLACLRVGRRRERRFRRRDLLAFVEEQPAGAPALSELPHTEGSHLCGLYASDLSRVNLAVSFLAEGLLPETVSYLAAEPEARRQIVVHLERRRPSIEADVAAGRLVLAQYASSARAQLDFWETSFAAAATARARSLRVVGDVSGGLGKRLAPHELVEYEQSYDKLRLRFGVGTLCLYDVRHSSGLDVLDVLKVHRDVFRYPVERLFS
;
A
#
# COMPACT_ATOMS: atom_id res chain seq x y z
N MET A 1 -9.51 -29.08 7.99
CA MET A 1 -10.32 -29.67 6.91
C MET A 1 -10.23 -28.75 5.71
N SER A 2 -9.93 -29.31 4.53
CA SER A 2 -9.42 -28.63 3.33
C SER A 2 -10.44 -27.66 2.70
N ASP A 3 -10.14 -26.36 2.71
CA ASP A 3 -10.94 -25.29 2.09
C ASP A 3 -10.53 -25.04 0.61
N HIS A 4 -9.82 -26.00 -0.01
CA HIS A 4 -9.10 -25.82 -1.28
C HIS A 4 -9.79 -26.34 -2.55
N GLU A 5 -11.04 -26.83 -2.47
CA GLU A 5 -11.73 -27.44 -3.63
C GLU A 5 -13.08 -26.84 -4.02
N GLU A 6 -13.47 -25.69 -3.46
CA GLU A 6 -14.71 -25.05 -3.88
C GLU A 6 -14.55 -24.37 -5.26
N LEU A 7 -15.25 -24.93 -6.26
CA LEU A 7 -15.32 -24.37 -7.61
C LEU A 7 -16.44 -23.34 -7.68
N LEU A 8 -16.07 -22.07 -7.78
CA LEU A 8 -17.00 -20.95 -7.88
C LEU A 8 -17.58 -20.86 -9.29
N ASP A 9 -18.87 -20.56 -9.39
CA ASP A 9 -19.49 -20.14 -10.64
C ASP A 9 -19.09 -18.70 -11.01
N ILE A 10 -19.52 -18.23 -12.19
CA ILE A 10 -19.15 -16.89 -12.66
C ILE A 10 -19.71 -15.75 -11.81
N LYS A 11 -20.88 -15.93 -11.18
CA LYS A 11 -21.50 -14.93 -10.31
C LYS A 11 -20.75 -14.85 -8.98
N GLN A 12 -20.43 -16.00 -8.42
CA GLN A 12 -19.64 -16.13 -7.20
C GLN A 12 -18.23 -15.56 -7.42
N ALA A 13 -17.58 -15.89 -8.54
CA ALA A 13 -16.27 -15.33 -8.90
C ALA A 13 -16.31 -13.82 -9.14
N ALA A 14 -17.36 -13.31 -9.81
CA ALA A 14 -17.57 -11.87 -10.02
C ALA A 14 -17.74 -11.11 -8.70
N ARG A 15 -18.55 -11.67 -7.79
CA ARG A 15 -18.73 -11.13 -6.44
C ARG A 15 -17.44 -11.20 -5.63
N PHE A 16 -16.71 -12.31 -5.71
CA PHE A 16 -15.44 -12.52 -5.03
C PHE A 16 -14.39 -11.49 -5.45
N LEU A 17 -14.28 -11.22 -6.75
CA LEU A 17 -13.36 -10.23 -7.31
C LEU A 17 -13.90 -8.79 -7.30
N LYS A 18 -15.17 -8.58 -6.89
CA LYS A 18 -15.88 -7.29 -6.96
C LYS A 18 -15.88 -6.65 -8.37
N VAL A 19 -16.07 -7.45 -9.41
CA VAL A 19 -16.16 -6.98 -10.81
C VAL A 19 -17.42 -7.48 -11.50
N SER A 20 -17.71 -6.97 -12.70
CA SER A 20 -18.83 -7.47 -13.51
C SER A 20 -18.55 -8.87 -14.07
N GLU A 21 -19.61 -9.67 -14.28
CA GLU A 21 -19.50 -10.93 -15.03
C GLU A 21 -18.90 -10.73 -16.44
N THR A 22 -19.19 -9.59 -17.07
CA THR A 22 -18.68 -9.22 -18.40
C THR A 22 -17.15 -9.11 -18.40
N SER A 23 -16.56 -8.49 -17.38
CA SER A 23 -15.10 -8.39 -17.20
C SER A 23 -14.48 -9.78 -17.04
N LEU A 24 -15.08 -10.65 -16.23
CA LEU A 24 -14.64 -12.04 -16.05
C LEU A 24 -14.72 -12.86 -17.35
N ARG A 25 -15.78 -12.67 -18.15
CA ARG A 25 -15.92 -13.31 -19.47
C ARG A 25 -14.81 -12.84 -20.41
N ARG A 26 -14.50 -11.54 -20.43
CA ARG A 26 -13.42 -10.99 -21.26
C ARG A 26 -12.07 -11.58 -20.88
N TRP A 27 -11.71 -11.60 -19.60
CA TRP A 27 -10.42 -12.12 -19.13
C TRP A 27 -10.26 -13.62 -19.36
N THR A 28 -11.33 -14.39 -19.19
CA THR A 28 -11.29 -15.84 -19.48
C THR A 28 -11.24 -16.13 -20.98
N ASN A 29 -11.88 -15.31 -21.81
CA ASN A 29 -11.82 -15.47 -23.27
C ASN A 29 -10.44 -15.10 -23.83
N SER A 30 -9.77 -14.10 -23.24
CA SER A 30 -8.42 -13.69 -23.66
C SER A 30 -7.32 -14.56 -23.04
N GLY A 31 -7.65 -15.58 -22.25
CA GLY A 31 -6.69 -16.44 -21.56
C GLY A 31 -5.98 -15.79 -20.37
N ARG A 32 -6.37 -14.57 -19.98
CA ARG A 32 -5.75 -13.80 -18.90
C ARG A 32 -6.09 -14.37 -17.52
N LEU A 33 -7.29 -14.94 -17.34
CA LEU A 33 -7.72 -15.62 -16.12
C LEU A 33 -8.07 -17.08 -16.43
N ALA A 34 -7.48 -18.01 -15.70
CA ALA A 34 -7.78 -19.43 -15.84
C ALA A 34 -9.24 -19.74 -15.45
N CYS A 35 -9.91 -20.58 -16.24
CA CYS A 35 -11.21 -21.13 -15.89
C CYS A 35 -11.36 -22.57 -16.39
N LEU A 36 -12.06 -23.39 -15.61
CA LEU A 36 -12.48 -24.72 -16.01
C LEU A 36 -13.80 -24.63 -16.76
N ARG A 37 -13.98 -25.51 -17.75
CA ARG A 37 -15.23 -25.67 -18.50
C ARG A 37 -15.88 -26.97 -18.10
N VAL A 38 -17.01 -26.90 -17.42
CA VAL A 38 -17.67 -28.07 -16.82
C VAL A 38 -19.03 -28.31 -17.48
N GLY A 39 -19.35 -29.60 -17.70
CA GLY A 39 -20.63 -30.05 -18.23
C GLY A 39 -20.84 -29.80 -19.73
N ARG A 40 -21.96 -30.30 -20.26
CA ARG A 40 -22.32 -30.23 -21.69
C ARG A 40 -22.44 -28.79 -22.22
N ARG A 41 -22.83 -27.85 -21.35
CA ARG A 41 -22.97 -26.42 -21.69
C ARG A 41 -21.67 -25.62 -21.55
N ARG A 42 -20.56 -26.28 -21.17
CA ARG A 42 -19.23 -25.67 -20.99
C ARG A 42 -19.26 -24.44 -20.07
N GLU A 43 -19.93 -24.59 -18.93
CA GLU A 43 -20.03 -23.52 -17.94
C GLU A 43 -18.66 -23.20 -17.34
N ARG A 44 -18.43 -21.92 -17.04
CA ARG A 44 -17.18 -21.49 -16.38
C ARG A 44 -17.23 -21.85 -14.90
N ARG A 45 -16.16 -22.45 -14.42
CA ARG A 45 -15.89 -22.69 -13.00
C ARG A 45 -14.48 -22.20 -12.65
N PHE A 46 -14.35 -21.61 -11.49
CA PHE A 46 -13.15 -20.92 -11.04
C PHE A 46 -12.66 -21.54 -9.75
N ARG A 47 -11.38 -21.90 -9.70
CA ARG A 47 -10.76 -22.27 -8.43
C ARG A 47 -10.46 -20.99 -7.68
N ARG A 48 -10.80 -20.96 -6.39
CA ARG A 48 -10.52 -19.81 -5.53
C ARG A 48 -9.04 -19.40 -5.54
N ARG A 49 -8.13 -20.38 -5.54
CA ARG A 49 -6.67 -20.13 -5.66
C ARG A 49 -6.28 -19.40 -6.94
N ASP A 50 -6.91 -19.73 -8.07
CA ASP A 50 -6.57 -19.13 -9.37
C ASP A 50 -7.11 -17.69 -9.43
N LEU A 51 -8.26 -17.42 -8.77
CA LEU A 51 -8.77 -16.06 -8.61
C LEU A 51 -7.87 -15.20 -7.72
N LEU A 52 -7.34 -15.77 -6.63
CA LEU A 52 -6.38 -15.10 -5.74
C LEU A 52 -5.07 -14.79 -6.48
N ALA A 53 -4.48 -15.79 -7.14
CA ALA A 53 -3.26 -15.61 -7.94
C ALA A 53 -3.45 -14.59 -9.07
N PHE A 54 -4.61 -14.58 -9.72
CA PHE A 54 -4.92 -13.58 -10.75
C PHE A 54 -5.00 -12.15 -10.21
N VAL A 55 -5.45 -11.97 -8.97
CA VAL A 55 -5.39 -10.67 -8.28
C VAL A 55 -3.93 -10.32 -7.93
N GLU A 56 -3.11 -11.30 -7.56
CA GLU A 56 -1.67 -11.17 -7.29
C GLU A 56 -0.85 -10.79 -8.53
N GLU A 57 -1.20 -11.30 -9.70
CA GLU A 57 -0.52 -11.03 -10.97
C GLU A 57 -0.98 -9.73 -11.66
N GLN A 58 -2.10 -9.15 -11.23
CA GLN A 58 -2.47 -7.82 -11.69
C GLN A 58 -1.49 -6.84 -11.02
N PRO A 59 -0.69 -6.06 -11.77
CA PRO A 59 -0.26 -4.80 -11.22
C PRO A 59 -1.56 -4.11 -10.84
N ALA A 60 -1.75 -3.86 -9.54
CA ALA A 60 -2.84 -3.00 -9.12
C ALA A 60 -2.73 -1.78 -10.03
N GLY A 61 -3.81 -1.42 -10.72
CA GLY A 61 -3.91 -0.17 -11.46
C GLY A 61 -3.88 1.02 -10.50
N ALA A 62 -2.96 1.01 -9.53
CA ALA A 62 -2.35 2.23 -9.09
C ALA A 62 -1.82 2.88 -10.38
N PRO A 63 -2.09 4.18 -10.60
CA PRO A 63 -1.30 4.90 -11.57
C PRO A 63 0.15 4.59 -11.21
N ALA A 64 1.00 4.43 -12.21
CA ALA A 64 2.42 4.43 -11.92
C ALA A 64 2.67 5.68 -11.07
N LEU A 65 3.10 5.49 -9.81
CA LEU A 65 3.43 6.62 -8.93
C LEU A 65 4.48 7.52 -9.61
N SER A 66 5.16 6.99 -10.62
CA SER A 66 6.01 7.68 -11.60
C SER A 66 5.34 8.77 -12.45
N GLU A 67 4.00 8.85 -12.55
CA GLU A 67 3.29 9.93 -13.26
C GLU A 67 2.88 11.09 -12.34
N LEU A 68 3.10 10.98 -11.02
CA LEU A 68 2.90 12.07 -10.09
C LEU A 68 4.13 12.99 -10.11
N PRO A 69 3.98 14.31 -10.37
CA PRO A 69 5.08 15.26 -10.34
C PRO A 69 5.79 15.20 -8.98
N HIS A 70 7.09 14.92 -9.01
CA HIS A 70 8.08 14.99 -7.91
C HIS A 70 7.52 14.76 -6.50
N THR A 71 7.73 13.54 -5.99
CA THR A 71 7.43 13.08 -4.61
C THR A 71 8.22 13.80 -3.51
N GLU A 72 8.91 14.89 -3.82
CA GLU A 72 9.67 15.68 -2.84
C GLU A 72 8.67 16.46 -1.99
N GLY A 73 8.48 16.01 -0.74
CA GLY A 73 7.55 16.65 0.17
C GLY A 73 6.07 16.47 -0.19
N SER A 74 5.66 15.37 -0.83
CA SER A 74 4.24 15.00 -0.98
C SER A 74 3.71 14.19 0.21
N HIS A 75 2.40 14.23 0.46
CA HIS A 75 1.71 13.39 1.47
C HIS A 75 0.57 12.62 0.83
N LEU A 76 0.90 11.43 0.31
CA LEU A 76 -0.04 10.60 -0.44
C LEU A 76 -0.81 9.68 0.50
N CYS A 77 -2.13 9.62 0.31
CA CYS A 77 -2.99 8.66 0.97
C CYS A 77 -3.16 7.42 0.07
N GLY A 78 -2.66 6.27 0.51
CA GLY A 78 -2.84 4.99 -0.16
C GLY A 78 -3.92 4.15 0.52
N LEU A 79 -5.11 4.14 -0.06
CA LEU A 79 -6.20 3.29 0.41
C LEU A 79 -6.03 1.87 -0.12
N TYR A 80 -6.12 0.86 0.74
CA TYR A 80 -6.06 -0.54 0.32
C TYR A 80 -7.25 -1.34 0.84
N ALA A 81 -7.78 -2.20 -0.03
CA ALA A 81 -8.87 -3.13 0.29
C ALA A 81 -8.40 -4.60 0.35
N SER A 82 -7.10 -4.84 0.21
CA SER A 82 -6.46 -6.15 0.33
C SER A 82 -5.01 -6.01 0.79
N ASP A 83 -4.47 -7.06 1.43
CA ASP A 83 -3.08 -7.09 1.90
C ASP A 83 -2.08 -7.01 0.73
N LEU A 84 -2.43 -7.60 -0.41
CA LEU A 84 -1.64 -7.46 -1.64
C LEU A 84 -1.61 -6.01 -2.14
N SER A 85 -2.75 -5.33 -2.17
CA SER A 85 -2.79 -3.92 -2.59
C SER A 85 -1.94 -3.04 -1.67
N ARG A 86 -1.94 -3.31 -0.35
CA ARG A 86 -1.02 -2.68 0.61
C ARG A 86 0.44 -2.91 0.19
N VAL A 87 0.80 -4.16 -0.07
CA VAL A 87 2.16 -4.54 -0.49
C VAL A 87 2.56 -3.83 -1.78
N ASN A 88 1.71 -3.85 -2.80
CA ASN A 88 2.00 -3.26 -4.11
C ASN A 88 2.21 -1.75 -4.03
N LEU A 89 1.38 -1.03 -3.26
CA LEU A 89 1.54 0.41 -3.04
C LEU A 89 2.87 0.71 -2.35
N ALA A 90 3.16 0.02 -1.24
CA ALA A 90 4.40 0.19 -0.50
C ALA A 90 5.65 -0.11 -1.35
N VAL A 91 5.66 -1.25 -2.03
CA VAL A 91 6.78 -1.70 -2.86
C VAL A 91 7.03 -0.75 -4.02
N SER A 92 5.97 -0.24 -4.66
CA SER A 92 6.12 0.69 -5.79
C SER A 92 6.74 2.02 -5.33
N PHE A 93 6.25 2.57 -4.23
CA PHE A 93 6.79 3.82 -3.69
C PHE A 93 8.24 3.66 -3.18
N LEU A 94 8.56 2.56 -2.50
CA LEU A 94 9.90 2.30 -1.98
C LEU A 94 10.91 2.01 -3.09
N ALA A 95 10.53 1.23 -4.11
CA ALA A 95 11.44 0.87 -5.20
C ALA A 95 11.93 2.11 -5.98
N GLU A 96 11.07 3.12 -6.14
CA GLU A 96 11.43 4.42 -6.72
C GLU A 96 12.31 5.28 -5.80
N GLY A 97 12.28 5.01 -4.49
CA GLY A 97 12.94 5.80 -3.46
C GLY A 97 14.33 5.33 -3.03
N LEU A 98 14.72 4.10 -3.34
CA LEU A 98 16.00 3.52 -2.94
C LEU A 98 17.15 3.96 -3.87
N LEU A 99 17.40 5.27 -3.88
CA LEU A 99 18.49 5.92 -4.62
C LEU A 99 19.68 6.24 -3.67
N PRO A 100 20.88 6.48 -4.21
CA PRO A 100 21.98 7.04 -3.41
C PRO A 100 21.55 8.31 -2.69
N GLU A 101 22.02 8.51 -1.45
CA GLU A 101 21.71 9.68 -0.61
C GLU A 101 20.23 9.85 -0.22
N THR A 102 19.38 8.87 -0.49
CA THR A 102 18.01 8.81 0.02
C THR A 102 17.93 7.89 1.23
N VAL A 103 17.24 8.32 2.27
CA VAL A 103 16.84 7.45 3.39
C VAL A 103 15.34 7.20 3.31
N SER A 104 14.97 5.93 3.17
CA SER A 104 13.59 5.47 3.13
C SER A 104 13.22 4.78 4.44
N TYR A 105 12.00 5.02 4.93
CA TYR A 105 11.46 4.39 6.13
C TYR A 105 10.26 3.52 5.78
N LEU A 106 10.17 2.34 6.38
CA LEU A 106 9.00 1.47 6.33
C LEU A 106 8.50 1.21 7.75
N ALA A 107 7.43 1.91 8.14
CA ALA A 107 6.70 1.67 9.38
C ALA A 107 5.46 0.83 9.09
N ALA A 108 5.45 -0.41 9.57
CA ALA A 108 4.32 -1.31 9.45
C ALA A 108 4.38 -2.37 10.55
N GLU A 109 3.26 -3.04 10.81
CA GLU A 109 3.23 -4.22 11.69
C GLU A 109 4.14 -5.35 11.16
N PRO A 110 4.68 -6.23 12.03
CA PRO A 110 5.73 -7.18 11.65
C PRO A 110 5.39 -8.08 10.45
N GLU A 111 4.14 -8.57 10.35
CA GLU A 111 3.72 -9.43 9.25
C GLU A 111 3.59 -8.65 7.93
N ALA A 112 2.92 -7.49 7.95
CA ALA A 112 2.80 -6.63 6.78
C ALA A 112 4.18 -6.19 6.27
N ARG A 113 5.09 -5.83 7.19
CA ARG A 113 6.47 -5.46 6.88
C ARG A 113 7.24 -6.60 6.22
N ARG A 114 7.14 -7.82 6.74
CA ARG A 114 7.75 -9.01 6.11
C ARG A 114 7.27 -9.20 4.68
N GLN A 115 5.96 -9.11 4.45
CA GLN A 115 5.37 -9.25 3.12
C GLN A 115 5.91 -8.18 2.15
N ILE A 116 5.99 -6.92 2.59
CA ILE A 116 6.52 -5.82 1.78
C ILE A 116 8.00 -6.06 1.43
N VAL A 117 8.84 -6.42 2.41
CA VAL A 117 10.27 -6.66 2.19
C VAL A 117 10.51 -7.81 1.21
N VAL A 118 9.81 -8.93 1.36
CA VAL A 118 9.93 -10.08 0.43
C VAL A 118 9.61 -9.69 -1.00
N HIS A 119 8.58 -8.85 -1.22
CA HIS A 119 8.22 -8.40 -2.56
C HIS A 119 9.19 -7.33 -3.10
N LEU A 120 9.74 -6.51 -2.21
CA LEU A 120 10.74 -5.51 -2.56
C LEU A 120 12.05 -6.17 -3.00
N GLU A 121 12.48 -7.24 -2.32
CA GLU A 121 13.66 -8.05 -2.68
C GLU A 121 13.55 -8.67 -4.07
N ARG A 122 12.35 -9.14 -4.46
CA ARG A 122 12.11 -9.66 -5.82
C ARG A 122 12.31 -8.61 -6.90
N ARG A 123 12.02 -7.35 -6.61
CA ARG A 123 12.24 -6.23 -7.56
C ARG A 123 13.66 -5.69 -7.49
N ARG A 124 14.30 -5.78 -6.34
CA ARG A 124 15.64 -5.25 -6.07
C ARG A 124 16.40 -6.20 -5.14
N PRO A 125 17.25 -7.09 -5.68
CA PRO A 125 18.02 -8.06 -4.89
C PRO A 125 19.14 -7.46 -4.01
N SER A 126 18.96 -6.26 -3.47
CA SER A 126 19.93 -5.57 -2.60
C SER A 126 19.29 -4.96 -1.34
N ILE A 127 18.05 -5.34 -1.00
CA ILE A 127 17.34 -4.75 0.16
C ILE A 127 18.08 -4.99 1.46
N GLU A 128 18.66 -6.17 1.68
CA GLU A 128 19.48 -6.43 2.86
C GLU A 128 20.65 -5.43 2.99
N ALA A 129 21.33 -5.13 1.88
CA ALA A 129 22.41 -4.15 1.85
C ALA A 129 21.90 -2.71 2.02
N ASP A 130 20.71 -2.39 1.50
CA ASP A 130 20.06 -1.10 1.72
C ASP A 130 19.66 -0.90 3.18
N VAL A 131 19.23 -1.96 3.88
CA VAL A 131 18.94 -1.95 5.33
C VAL A 131 20.24 -1.81 6.12
N ALA A 132 21.25 -2.64 5.84
CA ALA A 132 22.53 -2.60 6.55
C ALA A 132 23.24 -1.24 6.40
N ALA A 133 23.09 -0.58 5.25
CA ALA A 133 23.64 0.75 5.00
C ALA A 133 22.77 1.90 5.54
N GLY A 134 21.64 1.61 6.20
CA GLY A 134 20.72 2.63 6.72
C GLY A 134 19.94 3.41 5.65
N ARG A 135 19.95 2.95 4.38
CA ARG A 135 19.14 3.53 3.30
C ARG A 135 17.68 3.09 3.37
N LEU A 136 17.41 1.92 3.95
CA LEU A 136 16.06 1.47 4.29
C LEU A 136 15.98 1.21 5.80
N VAL A 137 15.22 2.03 6.51
CA VAL A 137 14.98 1.87 7.94
C VAL A 137 13.65 1.16 8.16
N LEU A 138 13.70 -0.02 8.75
CA LEU A 138 12.54 -0.82 9.11
C LEU A 138 12.07 -0.43 10.52
N ALA A 139 10.92 0.24 10.62
CA ALA A 139 10.37 0.73 11.88
C ALA A 139 9.14 -0.07 12.32
N GLN A 140 8.86 -0.06 13.62
CA GLN A 140 7.57 -0.46 14.18
C GLN A 140 6.90 0.78 14.76
N TYR A 141 5.58 0.82 14.72
CA TYR A 141 4.86 1.91 15.36
C TYR A 141 5.03 1.85 16.88
N ALA A 142 5.27 3.00 17.49
CA ALA A 142 5.28 3.18 18.93
C ALA A 142 3.89 2.96 19.55
N SER A 143 3.84 2.80 20.87
CA SER A 143 2.59 2.59 21.60
C SER A 143 1.69 3.83 21.68
N SER A 144 2.22 5.02 21.37
CA SER A 144 1.48 6.29 21.39
C SER A 144 1.84 7.20 20.22
N ALA A 145 0.93 8.12 19.88
CA ALA A 145 1.15 9.15 18.86
C ALA A 145 2.39 9.99 19.15
N ARG A 146 2.54 10.46 20.41
CA ARG A 146 3.68 11.27 20.83
C ARG A 146 5.01 10.55 20.63
N ALA A 147 5.12 9.32 21.12
CA ALA A 147 6.35 8.53 20.96
C ALA A 147 6.67 8.26 19.49
N GLN A 148 5.64 8.10 18.64
CA GLN A 148 5.84 7.94 17.21
C GLN A 148 6.37 9.23 16.55
N LEU A 149 5.83 10.39 16.94
CA LEU A 149 6.29 11.70 16.44
C LEU A 149 7.73 11.98 16.89
N ASP A 150 8.06 11.70 18.15
CA ASP A 150 9.42 11.85 18.69
C ASP A 150 10.43 10.96 17.92
N PHE A 151 10.02 9.72 17.60
CA PHE A 151 10.80 8.81 16.77
C PHE A 151 11.04 9.39 15.37
N TRP A 152 10.00 9.92 14.73
CA TRP A 152 10.11 10.52 13.39
C TRP A 152 11.03 11.72 13.40
N GLU A 153 10.85 12.66 14.34
CA GLU A 153 11.68 13.87 14.41
C GLU A 153 13.15 13.53 14.63
N THR A 154 13.43 12.61 15.56
CA THR A 154 14.79 12.15 15.85
C THR A 154 15.43 11.49 14.62
N SER A 155 14.68 10.62 13.92
CA SER A 155 15.18 9.89 12.76
C SER A 155 15.45 10.83 11.57
N PHE A 156 14.54 11.76 11.30
CA PHE A 156 14.71 12.72 10.22
C PHE A 156 15.87 13.69 10.50
N ALA A 157 16.02 14.16 11.73
CA ALA A 157 17.14 15.00 12.14
C ALA A 157 18.49 14.26 12.00
N ALA A 158 18.54 12.98 12.37
CA ALA A 158 19.73 12.15 12.19
C ALA A 158 20.08 11.97 10.71
N ALA A 159 19.10 11.66 9.86
CA ALA A 159 19.31 11.51 8.42
C ALA A 159 19.75 12.83 7.75
N ALA A 160 19.18 13.97 8.15
CA ALA A 160 19.60 15.28 7.69
C ALA A 160 21.05 15.59 8.09
N THR A 161 21.44 15.26 9.32
CA THR A 161 22.83 15.41 9.82
C THR A 161 23.81 14.52 9.03
N ALA A 162 23.37 13.32 8.66
CA ALA A 162 24.12 12.40 7.81
C ALA A 162 24.13 12.79 6.31
N ARG A 163 23.62 13.99 5.97
CA ARG A 163 23.56 14.55 4.61
C ARG A 163 22.73 13.74 3.62
N ALA A 164 21.65 13.10 4.08
CA ALA A 164 20.64 12.59 3.17
C ALA A 164 20.08 13.74 2.30
N ARG A 165 20.06 13.56 0.98
CA ARG A 165 19.48 14.52 0.04
C ARG A 165 17.96 14.46 0.00
N SER A 166 17.38 13.30 0.28
CA SER A 166 15.93 13.14 0.35
C SER A 166 15.51 12.11 1.38
N LEU A 167 14.29 12.29 1.90
CA LEU A 167 13.69 11.42 2.90
C LEU A 167 12.35 10.92 2.38
N ARG A 168 12.09 9.61 2.54
CA ARG A 168 10.84 8.99 2.11
C ARG A 168 10.26 8.09 3.18
N VAL A 169 8.94 8.09 3.35
CA VAL A 169 8.25 7.26 4.35
C VAL A 169 7.11 6.49 3.72
N VAL A 170 7.05 5.19 4.02
CA VAL A 170 5.82 4.40 3.93
C VAL A 170 5.35 4.06 5.33
N GLY A 171 4.12 4.44 5.67
CA GLY A 171 3.50 4.14 6.95
C GLY A 171 2.19 3.38 6.79
N ASP A 172 2.09 2.14 7.26
CA ASP A 172 0.82 1.41 7.39
C ASP A 172 0.11 1.79 8.70
N VAL A 173 -0.55 2.95 8.65
CA VAL A 173 -1.17 3.61 9.79
C VAL A 173 -2.29 2.75 10.37
N SER A 174 -3.16 2.19 9.52
CA SER A 174 -4.23 1.27 9.95
C SER A 174 -3.70 0.00 10.59
N GLY A 175 -2.56 -0.51 10.12
CA GLY A 175 -1.88 -1.65 10.73
C GLY A 175 -1.31 -1.34 12.11
N GLY A 176 -0.75 -0.14 12.29
CA GLY A 176 -0.06 0.31 13.50
C GLY A 176 -0.91 1.17 14.44
N LEU A 177 -0.70 2.50 14.40
CA LEU A 177 -1.35 3.44 15.32
C LEU A 177 -2.88 3.40 15.26
N GLY A 178 -3.47 3.12 14.09
CA GLY A 178 -4.92 3.00 13.92
C GLY A 178 -5.58 1.89 14.74
N LYS A 179 -4.81 0.89 15.21
CA LYS A 179 -5.32 -0.12 16.16
C LYS A 179 -5.24 0.31 17.62
N ARG A 180 -4.48 1.36 17.92
CA ARG A 180 -4.07 1.75 19.28
C ARG A 180 -4.69 3.07 19.72
N LEU A 181 -5.02 3.94 18.77
CA LEU A 181 -5.52 5.29 19.01
C LEU A 181 -7.02 5.38 18.71
N ALA A 182 -7.70 6.27 19.42
CA ALA A 182 -9.03 6.70 19.03
C ALA A 182 -8.97 7.52 17.71
N PRO A 183 -10.07 7.61 16.94
CA PRO A 183 -10.06 8.32 15.65
C PRO A 183 -9.59 9.78 15.73
N HIS A 184 -9.97 10.52 16.77
CA HIS A 184 -9.55 11.92 16.94
C HIS A 184 -8.04 12.03 17.23
N GLU A 185 -7.49 11.15 18.06
CA GLU A 185 -6.04 11.09 18.34
C GLU A 185 -5.25 10.73 17.08
N LEU A 186 -5.82 9.90 16.21
CA LEU A 186 -5.21 9.57 14.92
C LEU A 186 -5.17 10.78 14.00
N VAL A 187 -6.25 11.56 13.93
CA VAL A 187 -6.29 12.82 13.16
C VAL A 187 -5.27 13.83 13.70
N GLU A 188 -5.15 13.96 15.03
CA GLU A 188 -4.15 14.83 15.66
C GLU A 188 -2.72 14.39 15.35
N TYR A 189 -2.48 13.07 15.36
CA TYR A 189 -1.21 12.49 14.92
C TYR A 189 -0.91 12.85 13.47
N GLU A 190 -1.85 12.63 12.54
CA GLU A 190 -1.65 12.91 11.11
C GLU A 190 -1.37 14.40 10.85
N GLN A 191 -2.07 15.31 11.53
CA GLN A 191 -1.82 16.75 11.44
C GLN A 191 -0.45 17.15 11.98
N SER A 192 -0.01 16.53 13.06
CA SER A 192 1.30 16.79 13.67
C SER A 192 2.42 16.22 12.82
N TYR A 193 2.22 15.02 12.27
CA TYR A 193 3.13 14.38 11.33
C TYR A 193 3.26 15.20 10.04
N ASP A 194 2.17 15.75 9.50
CA ASP A 194 2.21 16.57 8.29
C ASP A 194 3.10 17.82 8.44
N LYS A 195 3.04 18.49 9.60
CA LYS A 195 3.93 19.61 9.92
C LYS A 195 5.39 19.19 9.98
N LEU A 196 5.67 18.04 10.59
CA LEU A 196 7.02 17.48 10.70
C LEU A 196 7.57 17.12 9.31
N ARG A 197 6.78 16.41 8.52
CA ARG A 197 7.07 16.03 7.13
C ARG A 197 7.42 17.24 6.27
N LEU A 198 6.65 18.33 6.36
CA LEU A 198 6.93 19.58 5.65
C LEU A 198 8.25 20.22 6.09
N ARG A 199 8.53 20.26 7.40
CA ARG A 199 9.79 20.81 7.95
C ARG A 199 11.02 20.08 7.42
N PHE A 200 10.93 18.78 7.19
CA PHE A 200 12.04 17.94 6.74
C PHE A 200 11.99 17.58 5.24
N GLY A 201 11.01 18.09 4.48
CA GLY A 201 10.86 17.81 3.05
C GLY A 201 10.57 16.34 2.72
N VAL A 202 9.89 15.62 3.62
CA VAL A 202 9.72 14.16 3.52
C VAL A 202 8.60 13.80 2.55
N GLY A 203 8.91 12.97 1.54
CA GLY A 203 7.90 12.36 0.68
C GLY A 203 7.24 11.18 1.39
N THR A 204 5.92 11.20 1.57
CA THR A 204 5.22 10.18 2.36
C THR A 204 4.10 9.49 1.59
N LEU A 205 4.00 8.17 1.77
CA LEU A 205 2.83 7.35 1.46
C LEU A 205 2.27 6.76 2.77
N CYS A 206 1.12 7.28 3.22
CA CYS A 206 0.39 6.74 4.36
C CYS A 206 -0.68 5.76 3.86
N LEU A 207 -0.64 4.53 4.35
CA LEU A 207 -1.52 3.43 3.93
C LEU A 207 -2.63 3.21 4.94
N TYR A 208 -3.86 3.05 4.43
CA TYR A 208 -5.06 2.86 5.23
C TYR A 208 -5.92 1.71 4.73
N ASP A 209 -6.33 0.84 5.65
CA ASP A 209 -7.18 -0.31 5.39
C ASP A 209 -8.65 0.10 5.33
N VAL A 210 -9.26 0.04 4.15
CA VAL A 210 -10.69 0.38 3.98
C VAL A 210 -11.63 -0.80 4.21
N ARG A 211 -11.11 -1.99 4.54
CA ARG A 211 -11.96 -3.17 4.85
C ARG A 211 -12.75 -3.00 6.14
N HIS A 212 -12.21 -2.23 7.09
CA HIS A 212 -12.75 -2.08 8.44
C HIS A 212 -13.03 -0.62 8.84
N SER A 213 -12.89 0.32 7.90
CA SER A 213 -13.08 1.75 8.15
C SER A 213 -14.48 2.21 7.73
N SER A 214 -15.11 3.10 8.51
CA SER A 214 -16.33 3.76 8.05
C SER A 214 -16.02 4.78 6.93
N GLY A 215 -17.01 5.12 6.12
CA GLY A 215 -16.83 6.12 5.05
C GLY A 215 -16.44 7.51 5.59
N LEU A 216 -16.82 7.84 6.83
CA LEU A 216 -16.44 9.08 7.50
C LEU A 216 -14.98 9.05 7.97
N ASP A 217 -14.51 7.92 8.50
CA ASP A 217 -13.11 7.73 8.90
C ASP A 217 -12.17 7.89 7.70
N VAL A 218 -12.56 7.32 6.54
CA VAL A 218 -11.81 7.50 5.29
C VAL A 218 -11.79 8.97 4.88
N LEU A 219 -12.93 9.66 4.93
CA LEU A 219 -13.00 11.08 4.54
C LEU A 219 -12.15 11.98 5.44
N ASP A 220 -12.11 11.72 6.75
CA ASP A 220 -11.33 12.52 7.69
C ASP A 220 -9.82 12.33 7.50
N VAL A 221 -9.39 11.10 7.21
CA VAL A 221 -8.01 10.83 6.76
C VAL A 221 -7.72 11.58 5.46
N LEU A 222 -8.59 11.49 4.45
CA LEU A 222 -8.38 12.14 3.16
C LEU A 222 -8.23 13.66 3.26
N LYS A 223 -8.95 14.33 4.18
CA LYS A 223 -8.84 15.79 4.39
C LYS A 223 -7.44 16.25 4.80
N VAL A 224 -6.67 15.40 5.49
CA VAL A 224 -5.31 15.74 5.92
C VAL A 224 -4.31 15.61 4.77
N HIS A 225 -4.62 14.78 3.77
CA HIS A 225 -3.75 14.51 2.63
C HIS A 225 -4.12 15.43 1.45
N ARG A 226 -3.62 16.67 1.50
CA ARG A 226 -3.95 17.73 0.52
C ARG A 226 -3.67 17.36 -0.94
N ASP A 227 -2.73 16.46 -1.18
CA ASP A 227 -2.39 16.01 -2.53
C ASP A 227 -3.43 15.06 -3.13
N VAL A 228 -4.31 14.46 -2.32
CA VAL A 228 -5.40 13.60 -2.83
C VAL A 228 -6.41 14.37 -3.67
N PHE A 229 -6.67 15.64 -3.34
CA PHE A 229 -7.60 16.50 -4.07
C PHE A 229 -6.94 17.29 -5.20
N ARG A 230 -5.62 17.23 -5.32
CA ARG A 230 -4.85 17.97 -6.32
C ARG A 230 -4.73 17.23 -7.66
N TYR A 231 -5.07 15.94 -7.69
CA TYR A 231 -5.05 15.10 -8.88
C TYR A 231 -6.44 14.49 -9.12
N PRO A 232 -7.11 14.81 -10.24
CA PRO A 232 -8.46 14.33 -10.51
C PRO A 232 -8.50 12.81 -10.59
N VAL A 233 -9.54 12.24 -9.98
CA VAL A 233 -9.88 10.80 -9.98
C VAL A 233 -10.04 10.24 -11.40
N GLU A 234 -10.24 11.10 -12.40
CA GLU A 234 -10.39 10.73 -13.81
C GLU A 234 -9.16 10.05 -14.44
N ARG A 235 -7.95 10.22 -13.88
CA ARG A 235 -6.73 9.55 -14.40
C ARG A 235 -6.48 8.15 -13.83
N LEU A 236 -7.32 7.66 -12.92
CA LEU A 236 -7.20 6.32 -12.32
C LEU A 236 -7.80 5.19 -13.16
N PHE A 237 -8.43 5.50 -14.30
CA PHE A 237 -9.16 4.54 -15.13
C PHE A 237 -8.81 4.59 -16.63
N SER A 238 -7.66 5.14 -17.01
CA SER A 238 -7.17 5.05 -18.39
C SER A 238 -6.24 3.87 -18.61
#